data_AF-A0A7S2PDC3-F1
#
_entry.id   AF-A0A7S2PDC3-F1
#
_cell.length_a   1.000
_cell.length_b   1.000
_cell.length_c   1.000
_cell.angle_alpha   90.00
_cell.angle_beta   90.00
_cell.angle_gamma   90.00
#
_symmetry.space_group_name_H-M   'P 1'
#
loop_
_entity.id
_entity.type
_entity.pdbx_description
1 polymer ?
#
loop_
_entity_poly.entity_id
_entity_poly.type
_entity_poly.pdbx_seq_one_letter_code
_entity_poly.pdbx_strand_id
1 'polypeptide(L)'
;QFGVRADYEALIHELRAATGLERVEVVDLSRLDWLKIVPATLTNLPAYVEGALPLSPTLDFYFERLDEALQRLRRDMGDSVRIKVIGHSIGGWIVRGWLARTPELLASVDVLLTLGSPNREPPAGTVWAGIDQTRGLLREINQRFGALEASAMPRLVSVVGRGTTGGFTEEDAGLRSPWDESTGRSPLLEGAVAASSYLALCGDAFVVGDGLIPASVASMDGSEIVELANCNHAGFVP
;
A
#
# COMPACT_ATOMS: atom_id res chain seq x y z
N GLN A 1 -4.10 4.54 3.81
CA GLN A 1 -2.84 4.52 4.60
C GLN A 1 -2.93 5.46 5.80
N PHE A 2 -3.15 6.77 5.60
CA PHE A 2 -3.53 7.68 6.68
C PHE A 2 -4.53 8.64 6.09
N GLY A 3 -5.80 8.49 6.45
CA GLY A 3 -6.77 9.43 5.95
C GLY A 3 -8.15 9.16 6.49
N VAL A 4 -8.88 10.25 6.62
CA VAL A 4 -10.31 10.25 6.86
C VAL A 4 -11.01 10.46 5.52
N ARG A 5 -12.32 10.21 5.47
CA ARG A 5 -13.14 10.46 4.27
C ARG A 5 -12.84 11.79 3.56
N ALA A 6 -12.62 12.87 4.31
CA ALA A 6 -12.34 14.20 3.77
C ALA A 6 -11.11 14.21 2.85
N ASP A 7 -10.07 13.42 3.15
CA ASP A 7 -8.84 13.33 2.35
C ASP A 7 -9.07 12.68 0.98
N TYR A 8 -10.19 11.96 0.81
CA TYR A 8 -10.51 11.22 -0.41
C TYR A 8 -11.71 11.80 -1.16
N GLU A 9 -12.24 12.97 -0.79
CA GLU A 9 -13.47 13.51 -1.40
C GLU A 9 -13.36 13.67 -2.93
N ALA A 10 -12.25 14.21 -3.42
CA ALA A 10 -12.00 14.33 -4.86
C ALA A 10 -11.98 12.97 -5.56
N LEU A 11 -11.25 12.00 -4.99
CA LEU A 11 -11.19 10.64 -5.53
C LEU A 11 -12.57 9.96 -5.50
N ILE A 12 -13.32 10.12 -4.42
CA ILE A 12 -14.69 9.58 -4.31
C ILE A 12 -15.58 10.18 -5.40
N HIS A 13 -15.49 11.48 -5.62
CA HIS A 13 -16.26 12.15 -6.67
C HIS A 13 -15.92 11.61 -8.06
N GLU A 14 -14.63 11.54 -8.39
CA GLU A 14 -14.15 11.02 -9.67
C GLU A 14 -14.51 9.55 -9.88
N LEU A 15 -14.35 8.70 -8.87
CA LEU A 15 -14.72 7.29 -8.93
C LEU A 15 -16.22 7.15 -9.23
N ARG A 16 -17.08 7.87 -8.52
CA ARG A 16 -18.53 7.82 -8.78
C ARG A 16 -18.89 8.32 -10.17
N ALA A 17 -18.26 9.40 -10.62
CA ALA A 17 -18.49 9.95 -11.96
C ALA A 17 -18.04 8.99 -13.07
N ALA A 18 -16.88 8.36 -12.92
CA ALA A 18 -16.29 7.50 -13.94
C ALA A 18 -16.90 6.09 -13.99
N THR A 19 -17.38 5.57 -12.85
CA THR A 19 -17.81 4.17 -12.73
C THR A 19 -19.30 4.00 -12.46
N GLY A 20 -20.01 5.06 -12.06
CA GLY A 20 -21.40 4.99 -11.64
C GLY A 20 -21.61 4.33 -10.27
N LEU A 21 -20.56 4.14 -9.45
CA LEU A 21 -20.68 3.55 -8.12
C LEU A 21 -21.69 4.33 -7.25
N GLU A 22 -22.69 3.62 -6.74
CA GLU A 22 -23.75 4.18 -5.90
C GLU A 22 -23.21 4.63 -4.54
N ARG A 23 -22.34 3.80 -3.94
CA ARG A 23 -21.75 4.04 -2.62
C ARG A 23 -20.24 3.82 -2.61
N VAL A 24 -19.54 4.71 -1.91
CA VAL A 24 -18.11 4.60 -1.60
C VAL A 24 -17.92 4.81 -0.10
N GLU A 25 -17.32 3.81 0.55
CA GLU A 25 -16.90 3.88 1.95
C GLU A 25 -15.39 4.06 2.03
N VAL A 26 -14.97 4.90 2.98
CA VAL A 26 -13.57 5.05 3.36
C VAL A 26 -13.37 4.34 4.69
N VAL A 27 -12.27 3.60 4.78
CA VAL A 27 -11.83 2.99 6.03
C VAL A 27 -11.10 4.07 6.81
N ASP A 28 -11.84 4.78 7.66
CA ASP A 28 -11.29 5.85 8.47
C ASP A 28 -10.31 5.27 9.50
N LEU A 29 -9.05 5.69 9.35
CA LEU A 29 -7.98 5.37 10.28
C LEU A 29 -7.32 6.67 10.69
N SER A 30 -7.55 7.05 11.94
CA SER A 30 -6.89 8.23 12.47
C SER A 30 -5.38 7.97 12.56
N ARG A 31 -4.58 9.03 12.44
CA ARG A 31 -3.12 8.93 12.67
C ARG A 31 -2.79 8.44 14.09
N LEU A 32 -3.70 8.63 15.04
CA LEU A 32 -3.57 8.12 16.40
C LEU A 32 -3.84 6.61 16.50
N ASP A 33 -4.65 6.03 15.62
CA ASP A 33 -4.89 4.58 15.59
C ASP A 33 -3.60 3.81 15.27
N TRP A 34 -2.68 4.40 14.51
CA TRP A 34 -1.37 3.82 14.25
C TRP A 34 -0.49 3.72 15.50
N LEU A 35 -0.73 4.52 16.55
CA LEU A 35 -0.07 4.34 17.85
C LEU A 35 -0.45 3.00 18.50
N LYS A 36 -1.53 2.33 18.07
CA LYS A 36 -1.92 1.00 18.55
C LYS A 36 -1.00 -0.11 18.06
N ILE A 37 -0.20 0.13 17.02
CA ILE A 37 0.88 -0.78 16.61
C ILE A 37 1.99 -0.79 17.68
N VAL A 38 2.22 0.34 18.36
CA VAL A 38 3.33 0.50 19.32
C VAL A 38 3.24 -0.50 20.50
N PRO A 39 2.09 -0.68 21.19
CA PRO A 39 1.96 -1.72 22.20
C PRO A 39 2.27 -3.13 21.69
N ALA A 40 1.75 -3.54 20.52
CA ALA A 40 2.01 -4.86 19.94
C ALA A 40 3.49 -5.08 19.59
N THR A 41 4.17 -4.00 19.16
CA THR A 41 5.62 -4.04 18.90
C THR A 41 6.48 -4.09 20.17
N LEU A 42 6.01 -3.49 21.27
CA LEU A 42 6.75 -3.45 22.53
C LEU A 42 6.50 -4.67 23.42
N THR A 43 5.31 -5.27 23.37
CA THR A 43 4.97 -6.48 24.16
C THR A 43 5.55 -7.75 23.54
N ASN A 44 5.88 -7.74 22.26
CA ASN A 44 6.51 -8.87 21.56
C ASN A 44 7.87 -8.47 20.96
N LEU A 45 8.72 -7.89 21.81
CA LEU A 45 10.05 -7.40 21.43
C LEU A 45 10.94 -8.45 20.72
N PRO A 46 10.93 -9.75 21.10
CA PRO A 46 11.66 -10.78 20.36
C PRO A 46 11.16 -10.94 18.91
N ALA A 47 9.85 -11.09 18.70
CA ALA A 47 9.27 -11.20 17.36
C ALA A 47 9.43 -9.90 16.53
N TYR A 48 9.44 -8.74 17.20
CA TYR A 48 9.73 -7.45 16.58
C TYR A 48 11.17 -7.38 16.05
N VAL A 49 12.14 -7.85 16.84
CA VAL A 49 13.56 -7.90 16.46
C VAL A 49 13.80 -8.95 15.38
N GLU A 50 13.11 -10.09 15.45
CA GLU A 50 13.23 -11.20 14.50
C GLU A 50 12.45 -10.99 13.18
N GLY A 51 11.63 -9.94 13.08
CA GLY A 51 10.79 -9.71 11.89
C GLY A 51 9.75 -10.81 11.70
N ALA A 52 9.08 -11.19 12.79
CA ALA A 52 8.07 -12.24 12.83
C ALA A 52 6.81 -11.79 13.62
N LEU A 53 6.45 -10.51 13.51
CA LEU A 53 5.22 -10.02 14.15
C LEU A 53 4.01 -10.76 13.61
N PRO A 54 3.14 -11.33 14.46
CA PRO A 54 1.95 -12.02 14.00
C PRO A 54 0.91 -11.03 13.51
N LEU A 55 0.09 -11.42 12.52
CA LEU A 55 -0.97 -10.55 11.99
C LEU A 55 -1.98 -10.12 13.05
N SER A 56 -2.41 -11.05 13.90
CA SER A 56 -3.16 -10.74 15.12
C SER A 56 -2.22 -10.88 16.32
N PRO A 57 -2.20 -9.92 17.27
CA PRO A 57 -3.10 -8.76 17.37
C PRO A 57 -2.64 -7.50 16.60
N THR A 58 -1.52 -7.57 15.88
CA THR A 58 -0.82 -6.38 15.33
C THR A 58 -1.68 -5.53 14.39
N LEU A 59 -2.51 -6.15 13.56
CA LEU A 59 -3.35 -5.48 12.55
C LEU A 59 -4.85 -5.53 12.86
N ASP A 60 -5.26 -6.10 14.01
CA ASP A 60 -6.67 -6.30 14.34
C ASP A 60 -7.44 -4.99 14.34
N PHE A 61 -6.84 -3.91 14.86
CA PHE A 61 -7.45 -2.57 14.84
C PHE A 61 -7.82 -2.10 13.42
N TYR A 62 -7.05 -2.50 12.40
CA TYR A 62 -7.30 -2.15 11.00
C TYR A 62 -8.35 -3.08 10.38
N PHE A 63 -8.26 -4.38 10.66
CA PHE A 63 -9.24 -5.37 10.24
C PHE A 63 -10.63 -5.06 10.77
N GLU A 64 -10.74 -4.62 12.02
CA GLU A 64 -12.00 -4.15 12.60
C GLU A 64 -12.59 -2.94 11.84
N ARG A 65 -11.77 -1.96 11.44
CA ARG A 65 -12.26 -0.81 10.67
C ARG A 65 -12.71 -1.21 9.27
N LEU A 66 -12.04 -2.19 8.65
CA LEU A 66 -12.47 -2.79 7.38
C LEU A 66 -13.81 -3.50 7.54
N ASP A 67 -13.98 -4.31 8.60
CA ASP A 67 -15.23 -4.99 8.92
C ASP A 67 -16.37 -3.98 9.14
N GLU A 68 -16.13 -2.89 9.88
CA GLU A 68 -17.11 -1.83 10.10
C GLU A 68 -17.50 -1.08 8.81
N ALA A 69 -16.53 -0.80 7.93
CA ALA A 69 -16.79 -0.18 6.64
C ALA A 69 -17.63 -1.09 5.74
N LEU A 70 -17.34 -2.39 5.71
CA LEU A 70 -18.14 -3.37 4.99
C LEU A 70 -19.57 -3.48 5.56
N GLN A 71 -19.71 -3.47 6.89
CA GLN A 71 -21.03 -3.49 7.53
C GLN A 71 -21.84 -2.21 7.23
N ARG A 72 -21.19 -1.05 7.08
CA ARG A 72 -21.86 0.18 6.59
C ARG A 72 -22.38 0.01 5.16
N LEU A 73 -21.57 -0.54 4.26
CA LEU A 73 -22.01 -0.84 2.89
C LEU A 73 -23.20 -1.80 2.87
N ARG A 74 -23.13 -2.90 3.63
CA ARG A 74 -24.19 -3.92 3.66
C ARG A 74 -25.50 -3.42 4.26
N ARG A 75 -25.44 -2.52 5.25
CA ARG A 75 -26.66 -1.88 5.78
C ARG A 75 -27.39 -1.03 4.76
N ASP A 76 -26.64 -0.33 3.91
CA ASP A 76 -27.23 0.58 2.91
C ASP A 76 -27.59 -0.13 1.60
N MET A 77 -26.82 -1.16 1.22
CA MET A 77 -26.89 -1.82 -0.11
C MET A 77 -27.37 -3.28 -0.07
N GLY A 78 -27.55 -3.86 1.12
CA GLY A 78 -27.90 -5.27 1.34
C GLY A 78 -26.69 -6.20 1.54
N ASP A 79 -26.93 -7.34 2.20
CA ASP A 79 -25.86 -8.29 2.59
C ASP A 79 -25.14 -8.95 1.41
N SER A 80 -25.84 -9.08 0.27
CA SER A 80 -25.32 -9.68 -0.96
C SER A 80 -24.57 -8.69 -1.86
N VAL A 81 -24.34 -7.45 -1.40
CA VAL A 81 -23.60 -6.45 -2.17
C VAL A 81 -22.21 -6.96 -2.52
N ARG A 82 -21.85 -6.90 -3.81
CA ARG A 82 -20.47 -7.12 -4.26
C ARG A 82 -19.69 -5.82 -4.20
N ILE A 83 -18.44 -5.90 -3.80
CA ILE A 83 -17.59 -4.74 -3.53
C ILE A 83 -16.36 -4.71 -4.42
N LYS A 84 -15.81 -3.52 -4.60
CA LYS A 84 -14.47 -3.29 -5.15
C LYS A 84 -13.63 -2.69 -4.03
N VAL A 85 -12.44 -3.21 -3.82
CA VAL A 85 -11.57 -2.78 -2.72
C VAL A 85 -10.35 -2.09 -3.29
N ILE A 86 -10.06 -0.89 -2.79
CA ILE A 86 -8.89 -0.10 -3.16
C ILE A 86 -7.99 0.02 -1.95
N GLY A 87 -6.76 -0.50 -2.05
CA GLY A 87 -5.73 -0.37 -1.04
C GLY A 87 -4.59 0.51 -1.53
N HIS A 88 -4.36 1.65 -0.87
CA HIS A 88 -3.23 2.52 -1.18
C HIS A 88 -2.05 2.26 -0.23
N SER A 89 -0.86 2.08 -0.80
CA SER A 89 0.40 1.85 -0.08
C SER A 89 0.25 0.70 0.92
N ILE A 90 0.47 0.92 2.22
CA ILE A 90 0.23 -0.08 3.29
C ILE A 90 -1.17 -0.71 3.24
N GLY A 91 -2.18 0.03 2.80
CA GLY A 91 -3.55 -0.46 2.70
C GLY A 91 -3.69 -1.61 1.70
N GLY A 92 -2.85 -1.67 0.67
CA GLY A 92 -2.88 -2.75 -0.33
C GLY A 92 -2.59 -4.10 0.29
N TRP A 93 -1.49 -4.22 1.04
CA TRP A 93 -1.18 -5.50 1.69
C TRP A 93 -2.05 -5.76 2.93
N ILE A 94 -2.51 -4.74 3.66
CA ILE A 94 -3.44 -4.95 4.78
C ILE A 94 -4.77 -5.54 4.29
N VAL A 95 -5.34 -5.03 3.20
CA VAL A 95 -6.57 -5.58 2.62
C VAL A 95 -6.38 -7.05 2.22
N ARG A 96 -5.21 -7.43 1.69
CA ARG A 96 -4.88 -8.83 1.40
C ARG A 96 -4.87 -9.68 2.67
N GLY A 97 -4.28 -9.16 3.75
CA GLY A 97 -4.32 -9.81 5.07
C GLY A 97 -5.74 -9.99 5.61
N TRP A 98 -6.60 -8.97 5.43
CA TRP A 98 -8.02 -9.03 5.82
C TRP A 98 -8.79 -10.10 5.04
N LEU A 99 -8.62 -10.16 3.72
CA LEU A 99 -9.23 -11.20 2.88
C LEU A 99 -8.70 -12.60 3.22
N ALA A 100 -7.40 -12.72 3.51
CA ALA A 100 -6.80 -13.98 3.90
C ALA A 100 -7.27 -14.47 5.29
N ARG A 101 -7.63 -13.53 6.19
CA ARG A 101 -8.23 -13.85 7.50
C ARG A 101 -9.68 -14.31 7.36
N THR A 102 -10.39 -13.86 6.32
CA THR A 102 -11.83 -14.09 6.14
C THR A 102 -12.12 -14.52 4.69
N PRO A 103 -11.69 -15.74 4.29
CA PRO A 103 -11.74 -16.18 2.88
C PRO A 103 -13.14 -16.20 2.26
N GLU A 104 -14.18 -16.36 3.06
CA GLU A 104 -15.58 -16.30 2.62
C GLU A 104 -15.96 -14.94 2.00
N LEU A 105 -15.23 -13.86 2.34
CA LEU A 105 -15.46 -12.54 1.74
C LEU A 105 -15.05 -12.48 0.27
N LEU A 106 -14.15 -13.36 -0.18
CA LEU A 106 -13.67 -13.36 -1.56
C LEU A 106 -14.83 -13.46 -2.56
N ALA A 107 -15.86 -14.24 -2.24
CA ALA A 107 -17.06 -14.39 -3.08
C ALA A 107 -17.85 -13.07 -3.27
N SER A 108 -17.63 -12.08 -2.41
CA SER A 108 -18.25 -10.76 -2.46
C SER A 108 -17.32 -9.69 -3.07
N VAL A 109 -16.07 -10.01 -3.42
CA VAL A 109 -15.11 -9.03 -3.94
C VAL A 109 -14.91 -9.23 -5.44
N ASP A 110 -15.16 -8.18 -6.22
CA ASP A 110 -14.99 -8.21 -7.68
C ASP A 110 -13.57 -7.89 -8.10
N VAL A 111 -13.02 -6.88 -7.43
CA VAL A 111 -11.74 -6.26 -7.79
C VAL A 111 -11.01 -5.93 -6.50
N LEU A 112 -9.75 -6.34 -6.43
CA LEU A 112 -8.77 -5.81 -5.49
C LEU A 112 -7.77 -4.98 -6.28
N LEU A 113 -7.81 -3.67 -6.05
CA LEU A 113 -6.92 -2.70 -6.68
C LEU A 113 -5.92 -2.17 -5.66
N THR A 114 -4.63 -2.26 -5.97
CA THR A 114 -3.57 -1.69 -5.15
C THR A 114 -2.96 -0.48 -5.83
N LEU A 115 -2.74 0.60 -5.08
CA LEU A 115 -2.16 1.85 -5.55
C LEU A 115 -0.80 2.03 -4.88
N GLY A 116 0.30 1.96 -5.64
CA GLY A 116 1.65 2.19 -5.09
C GLY A 116 1.92 1.34 -3.84
N SER A 117 1.49 0.08 -3.81
CA SER A 117 1.65 -0.78 -2.62
C SER A 117 2.89 -1.65 -2.76
N PRO A 118 3.77 -1.77 -1.74
CA PRO A 118 4.84 -2.75 -1.75
C PRO A 118 4.23 -4.15 -1.60
N ASN A 119 3.93 -4.78 -2.74
CA ASN A 119 3.23 -6.05 -2.82
C ASN A 119 4.18 -7.24 -2.70
N ARG A 120 5.48 -7.05 -2.98
CA ARG A 120 6.53 -8.05 -2.83
C ARG A 120 7.37 -7.79 -1.60
N GLU A 121 7.82 -8.88 -0.98
CA GLU A 121 8.75 -8.82 0.14
C GLU A 121 10.12 -8.28 -0.28
N PRO A 122 10.82 -7.58 0.63
CA PRO A 122 12.22 -7.26 0.44
C PRO A 122 13.09 -8.50 0.21
N PRO A 123 14.19 -8.41 -0.57
CA PRO A 123 15.07 -9.55 -0.82
C PRO A 123 15.65 -10.12 0.49
N ALA A 124 15.49 -11.43 0.67
CA ALA A 124 16.01 -12.15 1.83
C ALA A 124 17.54 -12.04 1.91
N GLY A 125 18.08 -11.93 3.13
CA GLY A 125 19.53 -11.92 3.36
C GLY A 125 20.25 -10.60 3.05
N THR A 126 19.52 -9.54 2.69
CA THR A 126 20.10 -8.19 2.64
C THR A 126 20.30 -7.65 4.08
N VAL A 127 21.34 -6.84 4.31
CA VAL A 127 21.52 -6.14 5.61
C VAL A 127 20.32 -5.26 5.98
N TRP A 128 19.52 -4.89 4.97
CA TRP A 128 18.29 -4.13 5.07
C TRP A 128 17.04 -4.98 5.38
N ALA A 129 17.11 -6.31 5.24
CA ALA A 129 16.02 -7.22 5.65
C ALA A 129 15.77 -7.17 7.17
N GLY A 130 16.77 -6.82 7.99
CA GLY A 130 16.60 -6.50 9.42
C GLY A 130 15.93 -5.15 9.69
N ILE A 131 15.75 -4.34 8.65
CA ILE A 131 14.97 -3.08 8.64
C ILE A 131 13.71 -3.31 7.79
N ASP A 132 13.19 -4.54 7.74
CA ASP A 132 11.86 -4.79 7.18
C ASP A 132 10.86 -3.91 7.93
N GLN A 133 10.39 -2.85 7.25
CA GLN A 133 9.41 -1.91 7.80
C GLN A 133 8.08 -2.61 8.11
N THR A 134 7.82 -3.75 7.48
CA THR A 134 6.64 -4.59 7.72
C THR A 134 6.88 -5.66 8.78
N ARG A 135 8.12 -5.84 9.26
CA ARG A 135 8.51 -6.74 10.36
C ARG A 135 7.96 -8.17 10.23
N GLY A 136 7.94 -8.71 9.01
CA GLY A 136 7.43 -10.04 8.67
C GLY A 136 5.96 -10.12 8.30
N LEU A 137 5.19 -9.05 8.52
CA LEU A 137 3.75 -9.03 8.24
C LEU A 137 3.45 -9.19 6.76
N LEU A 138 4.21 -8.51 5.88
CA LEU A 138 4.00 -8.61 4.43
C LEU A 138 4.28 -10.03 3.93
N ARG A 139 5.31 -10.69 4.47
CA ARG A 139 5.62 -12.08 4.19
C ARG A 139 4.49 -13.02 4.60
N GLU A 140 4.03 -12.90 5.84
CA GLU A 140 2.92 -13.70 6.33
C GLU A 140 1.65 -13.50 5.48
N ILE A 141 1.37 -12.26 5.07
CA ILE A 141 0.23 -11.91 4.20
C ILE A 141 0.40 -12.51 2.81
N ASN A 142 1.57 -12.40 2.20
CA ASN A 142 1.85 -12.96 0.89
C ASN A 142 1.61 -14.47 0.88
N GLN A 143 2.10 -15.17 1.91
CA GLN A 143 1.91 -16.61 2.06
C GLN A 143 0.44 -16.97 2.25
N ARG A 144 -0.27 -16.33 3.17
CA ARG A 144 -1.68 -16.65 3.44
C ARG A 144 -2.60 -16.29 2.28
N PHE A 145 -2.39 -15.12 1.66
CA PHE A 145 -3.19 -14.67 0.52
C PHE A 145 -2.90 -15.50 -0.73
N GLY A 146 -1.64 -15.89 -0.96
CA GLY A 146 -1.26 -16.76 -2.08
C GLY A 146 -1.74 -18.21 -1.93
N ALA A 147 -2.08 -18.66 -0.72
CA ALA A 147 -2.66 -19.97 -0.45
C ALA A 147 -4.18 -20.04 -0.67
N LEU A 148 -4.84 -18.90 -0.99
CA LEU A 148 -6.27 -18.88 -1.28
C LEU A 148 -6.55 -19.53 -2.64
N GLU A 149 -7.70 -20.20 -2.74
CA GLU A 149 -8.14 -20.88 -3.96
C GLU A 149 -8.23 -19.90 -5.14
N ALA A 150 -7.47 -20.16 -6.21
CA ALA A 150 -7.38 -19.27 -7.36
C ALA A 150 -8.75 -18.98 -8.01
N SER A 151 -9.67 -19.95 -7.97
CA SER A 151 -11.04 -19.82 -8.50
C SER A 151 -11.91 -18.85 -7.72
N ALA A 152 -11.57 -18.56 -6.46
CA ALA A 152 -12.26 -17.61 -5.60
C ALA A 152 -11.62 -16.21 -5.65
N MET A 153 -10.48 -16.04 -6.32
CA MET A 153 -9.74 -14.78 -6.29
C MET A 153 -10.47 -13.68 -7.07
N PRO A 154 -10.54 -12.44 -6.52
CA PRO A 154 -11.04 -11.30 -7.27
C PRO A 154 -10.11 -10.95 -8.43
N ARG A 155 -10.57 -10.11 -9.36
CA ARG A 155 -9.65 -9.49 -10.33
C ARG A 155 -8.63 -8.65 -9.58
N LEU A 156 -7.36 -8.98 -9.75
CA LEU A 156 -6.25 -8.28 -9.11
C LEU A 156 -5.70 -7.20 -10.05
N VAL A 157 -5.59 -5.97 -9.57
CA VAL A 157 -5.01 -4.85 -10.32
C VAL A 157 -3.93 -4.17 -9.47
N SER A 158 -2.72 -4.05 -10.01
CA SER A 158 -1.62 -3.29 -9.40
C SER A 158 -1.37 -2.02 -10.22
N VAL A 159 -1.62 -0.87 -9.61
CA VAL A 159 -1.29 0.43 -10.20
C VAL A 159 0.09 0.84 -9.72
N VAL A 160 1.00 1.00 -10.67
CA VAL A 160 2.43 1.24 -10.44
C VAL A 160 2.79 2.65 -10.90
N GLY A 161 3.17 3.51 -9.96
CA GLY A 161 3.67 4.85 -10.27
C GLY A 161 5.12 4.84 -10.72
N ARG A 162 5.43 5.68 -11.72
CA ARG A 162 6.77 5.86 -12.31
C ARG A 162 7.07 7.35 -12.45
N GLY A 163 7.27 8.02 -11.33
CA GLY A 163 7.54 9.46 -11.25
C GLY A 163 8.95 9.81 -10.81
N THR A 164 9.65 8.90 -10.13
CA THR A 164 10.91 9.20 -9.45
C THR A 164 11.95 8.11 -9.70
N THR A 165 13.16 8.52 -10.10
CA THR A 165 14.33 7.64 -10.09
C THR A 165 15.07 7.84 -8.77
N GLY A 166 15.40 6.76 -8.08
CA GLY A 166 16.15 6.87 -6.84
C GLY A 166 17.60 7.29 -7.09
N GLY A 167 18.15 8.07 -6.17
CA GLY A 167 19.50 8.61 -6.25
C GLY A 167 19.53 9.92 -7.02
N PHE A 168 20.66 10.22 -7.64
CA PHE A 168 20.87 11.44 -8.41
C PHE A 168 21.23 11.05 -9.84
N THR A 169 20.59 11.65 -10.82
CA THR A 169 21.03 11.57 -12.22
C THR A 169 22.11 12.62 -12.50
N GLU A 170 22.88 12.44 -13.59
CA GLU A 170 23.81 13.49 -14.05
C GLU A 170 23.08 14.80 -14.39
N GLU A 171 21.81 14.71 -14.77
CA GLU A 171 20.92 15.85 -15.02
C GLU A 171 20.57 16.58 -13.71
N ASP A 172 20.32 15.84 -12.62
CA ASP A 172 20.09 16.38 -11.26
C ASP A 172 21.34 17.06 -10.69
N ALA A 173 22.52 16.53 -11.00
CA ALA A 173 23.79 17.14 -10.60
C ALA A 173 24.12 18.40 -11.42
N GLY A 174 23.60 18.50 -12.65
CA GLY A 174 23.73 19.66 -13.54
C GLY A 174 22.66 20.74 -13.35
N LEU A 175 21.57 20.44 -12.63
CA LEU A 175 20.49 21.36 -12.31
C LEU A 175 21.01 22.51 -11.43
N ARG A 176 20.88 23.74 -11.93
CA ARG A 176 21.33 24.98 -11.25
C ARG A 176 20.53 25.32 -9.99
N SER A 177 19.38 24.70 -9.77
CA SER A 177 18.50 24.99 -8.63
C SER A 177 18.16 23.70 -7.88
N PRO A 178 18.32 23.65 -6.56
CA PRO A 178 17.86 22.54 -5.72
C PRO A 178 16.33 22.45 -5.63
N TRP A 179 15.61 23.39 -6.25
CA TRP A 179 14.17 23.53 -6.25
C TRP A 179 13.65 23.74 -7.68
N ASP A 180 12.67 22.94 -8.07
CA ASP A 180 11.92 23.07 -9.30
C ASP A 180 10.59 23.78 -9.01
N GLU A 181 10.46 25.03 -9.44
CA GLU A 181 9.24 25.83 -9.27
C GLU A 181 8.05 25.29 -10.06
N SER A 182 8.26 24.55 -11.15
CA SER A 182 7.19 24.04 -12.01
C SER A 182 6.45 22.87 -11.36
N THR A 183 7.18 22.07 -10.58
CA THR A 183 6.64 20.93 -9.82
C THR A 183 6.45 21.26 -8.34
N GLY A 184 7.06 22.35 -7.85
CA GLY A 184 7.05 22.75 -6.45
C GLY A 184 7.81 21.77 -5.54
N ARG A 185 8.89 21.18 -6.07
CA ARG A 185 9.62 20.05 -5.45
C ARG A 185 11.13 20.21 -5.56
N SER A 186 11.86 19.43 -4.79
CA SER A 186 13.31 19.30 -4.81
C SER A 186 13.71 17.93 -5.36
N PRO A 187 14.14 17.83 -6.63
CA PRO A 187 14.56 16.56 -7.23
C PRO A 187 15.64 15.83 -6.41
N LEU A 188 16.53 16.59 -5.76
CA LEU A 188 17.58 16.05 -4.91
C LEU A 188 17.04 15.41 -3.62
N LEU A 189 16.06 16.05 -2.94
CA LEU A 189 15.45 15.47 -1.75
C LEU A 189 14.59 14.26 -2.13
N GLU A 190 13.81 14.38 -3.19
CA GLU A 190 12.96 13.31 -3.72
C GLU A 190 13.80 12.07 -4.08
N GLY A 191 14.87 12.26 -4.84
CA GLY A 191 15.80 11.21 -5.23
C GLY A 191 16.51 10.55 -4.04
N ALA A 192 16.89 11.31 -3.01
CA ALA A 192 17.51 10.78 -1.81
C ALA A 192 16.54 9.95 -0.93
N VAL A 193 15.29 10.41 -0.78
CA VAL A 193 14.22 9.68 -0.09
C VAL A 193 13.89 8.39 -0.85
N ALA A 194 13.73 8.49 -2.18
CA ALA A 194 13.47 7.36 -3.06
C ALA A 194 14.59 6.33 -2.99
N ALA A 195 15.86 6.73 -3.12
CA ALA A 195 17.01 5.83 -3.01
C ALA A 195 17.00 5.02 -1.71
N SER A 196 16.76 5.70 -0.59
CA SER A 196 16.74 5.06 0.73
C SER A 196 15.60 4.05 0.83
N SER A 197 14.42 4.41 0.34
CA SER A 197 13.25 3.53 0.37
C SER A 197 13.40 2.33 -0.59
N TYR A 198 13.88 2.58 -1.81
CA TYR A 198 14.05 1.53 -2.84
C TYR A 198 15.13 0.53 -2.44
N LEU A 199 16.24 1.00 -1.85
CA LEU A 199 17.28 0.13 -1.31
C LEU A 199 16.71 -0.80 -0.23
N ALA A 200 15.86 -0.27 0.66
CA ALA A 200 15.22 -1.07 1.70
C ALA A 200 14.19 -2.07 1.14
N LEU A 201 13.45 -1.70 0.10
CA LEU A 201 12.35 -2.52 -0.44
C LEU A 201 12.77 -3.53 -1.50
N CYS A 202 13.76 -3.21 -2.33
CA CYS A 202 14.16 -4.07 -3.46
C CYS A 202 15.67 -4.32 -3.57
N GLY A 203 16.47 -3.73 -2.69
CA GLY A 203 17.93 -3.90 -2.69
C GLY A 203 18.67 -3.05 -3.73
N ASP A 204 17.96 -2.22 -4.48
CA ASP A 204 18.55 -1.31 -5.47
C ASP A 204 18.03 0.12 -5.26
N ALA A 205 18.96 1.05 -5.03
CA ALA A 205 18.65 2.45 -4.78
C ALA A 205 18.36 3.24 -6.07
N PHE A 206 18.78 2.76 -7.24
CA PHE A 206 18.84 3.55 -8.47
C PHE A 206 17.76 3.15 -9.50
N VAL A 207 16.66 2.56 -9.01
CA VAL A 207 15.53 2.15 -9.84
C VAL A 207 14.47 3.24 -9.94
N VAL A 208 13.49 3.01 -10.82
CA VAL A 208 12.31 3.87 -10.99
C VAL A 208 11.15 3.38 -10.12
N GLY A 209 10.39 4.32 -9.57
CA GLY A 209 9.18 4.07 -8.81
C GLY A 209 8.36 5.35 -8.63
N ASP A 210 7.54 5.37 -7.57
CA ASP A 210 6.67 6.50 -7.25
C ASP A 210 7.28 7.47 -6.20
N GLY A 211 8.57 7.33 -5.89
CA GLY A 211 9.29 8.13 -4.89
C GLY A 211 9.34 7.49 -3.51
N LEU A 212 8.55 6.45 -3.26
CA LEU A 212 8.62 5.63 -2.04
C LEU A 212 8.65 4.14 -2.34
N ILE A 213 7.85 3.67 -3.29
CA ILE A 213 7.74 2.27 -3.66
C ILE A 213 8.36 2.05 -5.05
N PRO A 214 9.39 1.19 -5.17
CA PRO A 214 9.98 0.90 -6.47
C PRO A 214 9.00 0.10 -7.33
N ALA A 215 9.01 0.34 -8.64
CA ALA A 215 8.08 -0.32 -9.57
C ALA A 215 8.19 -1.86 -9.52
N SER A 216 9.39 -2.38 -9.25
CA SER A 216 9.69 -3.82 -9.16
C SER A 216 8.94 -4.55 -8.06
N VAL A 217 8.55 -3.87 -6.98
CA VAL A 217 7.81 -4.46 -5.85
C VAL A 217 6.36 -4.01 -5.78
N ALA A 218 5.98 -3.03 -6.60
CA ALA A 218 4.62 -2.49 -6.65
C ALA A 218 3.62 -3.48 -7.30
N SER A 219 4.09 -4.38 -8.15
CA SER A 219 3.25 -5.40 -8.79
C SER A 219 3.04 -6.63 -7.90
N MET A 220 1.82 -7.15 -7.87
CA MET A 220 1.49 -8.45 -7.33
C MET A 220 1.45 -9.52 -8.43
N ASP A 221 1.90 -10.73 -8.12
CA ASP A 221 1.85 -11.85 -9.07
C ASP A 221 0.39 -12.19 -9.43
N GLY A 222 0.14 -12.45 -10.72
CA GLY A 222 -1.22 -12.69 -11.23
C GLY A 222 -2.11 -11.46 -11.34
N SER A 223 -1.61 -10.26 -11.03
CA SER A 223 -2.35 -9.01 -11.22
C SER A 223 -2.18 -8.41 -12.61
N GLU A 224 -3.21 -7.71 -13.07
CA GLU A 224 -3.10 -6.77 -14.18
C GLU A 224 -2.31 -5.55 -13.72
N ILE A 225 -1.32 -5.15 -14.52
CA ILE A 225 -0.44 -4.04 -14.19
C ILE A 225 -0.87 -2.80 -14.98
N VAL A 226 -1.16 -1.72 -14.27
CA VAL A 226 -1.41 -0.40 -14.84
C VAL A 226 -0.27 0.51 -14.43
N GLU A 227 0.56 0.90 -15.39
CA GLU A 227 1.67 1.82 -15.14
C GLU A 227 1.24 3.26 -15.38
N LEU A 228 1.53 4.15 -14.42
CA LEU A 228 1.28 5.58 -14.52
C LEU A 228 2.60 6.33 -14.58
N ALA A 229 2.89 6.94 -15.74
CA ALA A 229 4.01 7.84 -15.89
C ALA A 229 3.79 9.14 -15.08
N ASN A 230 4.86 9.71 -14.55
CA ASN A 230 4.84 10.98 -13.81
C ASN A 230 3.89 10.95 -12.59
N CYS A 231 3.79 9.78 -11.94
CA CYS A 231 2.94 9.57 -10.78
C CYS A 231 3.79 9.27 -9.55
N ASN A 232 3.71 10.17 -8.57
CA ASN A 232 4.39 10.02 -7.28
C ASN A 232 3.42 9.46 -6.23
N HIS A 233 3.98 8.86 -5.18
CA HIS A 233 3.29 8.16 -4.10
C HIS A 233 2.36 9.09 -3.32
N ALA A 234 2.79 10.33 -3.13
CA ALA A 234 2.00 11.37 -2.49
C ALA A 234 2.43 12.75 -3.02
N GLY A 235 1.49 13.69 -3.04
CA GLY A 235 1.76 15.06 -3.50
C GLY A 235 2.73 15.86 -2.62
N PHE A 236 3.08 15.35 -1.43
CA PHE A 236 3.97 16.01 -0.46
C PHE A 236 5.37 15.40 -0.39
N VAL A 237 5.70 14.35 -1.16
CA VAL A 237 7.09 13.88 -1.19
C VAL A 237 7.91 15.04 -1.76
N PRO A 238 8.75 15.69 -0.93
CA PRO A 238 9.34 16.99 -1.25
C PRO A 238 10.35 16.87 -2.38
#